data_AF-A0A662IBW5-F1
#
_entry.id   AF-A0A662IBW5-F1
#
_cell.length_a   1.000
_cell.length_b   1.000
_cell.length_c   1.000
_cell.angle_alpha   90.00
_cell.angle_beta   90.00
_cell.angle_gamma   90.00
#
_symmetry.space_group_name_H-M   'P 1'
#
loop_
_entity.id
_entity.type
_entity.pdbx_description
1 polymer ?
#
loop_
_entity_poly.entity_id
_entity_poly.type
_entity_poly.pdbx_seq_one_letter_code
_entity_poly.pdbx_strand_id
1 'polypeptide(L)' 'MLDIAVLMAAVAAAIAAVEFKKLPHAILAFAVMSILVAAAFYVAGARLLAVFQLAIYAGAVSILMLAALHAGEERGE' A
#
# COMPACT_ATOMS: atom_id res chain seq x y z
N MET A 1 -21.96 -3.91 4.08
CA MET A 1 -21.36 -4.77 5.15
C MET A 1 -19.98 -5.28 4.74
N LEU A 2 -19.80 -5.72 3.47
CA LEU A 2 -18.49 -6.13 2.95
C LEU A 2 -17.44 -5.00 2.99
N ASP A 3 -17.85 -3.75 2.76
CA ASP A 3 -16.96 -2.58 2.73
C ASP A 3 -16.26 -2.34 4.07
N ILE A 4 -16.99 -2.52 5.18
CA ILE A 4 -16.47 -2.36 6.54
C ILE A 4 -15.44 -3.46 6.85
N ALA A 5 -15.69 -4.69 6.38
CA ALA A 5 -14.74 -5.80 6.57
C ALA A 5 -13.44 -5.57 5.80
N VAL A 6 -13.50 -5.06 4.57
CA VAL A 6 -12.31 -4.74 3.77
C VAL A 6 -11.54 -3.56 4.38
N LEU A 7 -12.24 -2.55 4.91
CA LEU A 7 -11.60 -1.44 5.63
C LEU A 7 -10.90 -1.91 6.91
N MET A 8 -11.53 -2.78 7.70
CA MET A 8 -10.89 -3.38 8.88
C MET A 8 -9.65 -4.19 8.51
N ALA A 9 -9.69 -4.95 7.40
CA ALA A 9 -8.53 -5.68 6.88
C ALA A 9 -7.43 -4.73 6.39
N ALA A 10 -7.77 -3.61 5.75
CA ALA A 10 -6.82 -2.58 5.33
C ALA A 10 -6.13 -1.92 6.53
N VAL A 11 -6.88 -1.65 7.61
CA VAL A 11 -6.31 -1.11 8.86
C VAL A 11 -5.36 -2.12 9.51
N ALA A 12 -5.72 -3.40 9.56
CA ALA A 12 -4.82 -4.43 10.08
C ALA A 12 -3.53 -4.55 9.24
N ALA A 13 -3.65 -4.50 7.91
CA ALA A 13 -2.50 -4.48 7.01
C ALA A 13 -1.63 -3.23 7.19
N ALA A 14 -2.24 -2.07 7.48
CA ALA A 14 -1.52 -0.82 7.78
C ALA A 14 -0.73 -0.91 9.09
N ILE A 15 -1.32 -1.50 10.13
CA ILE A 15 -0.63 -1.73 11.41
C ILE A 15 0.56 -2.67 11.19
N ALA A 16 0.37 -3.77 10.47
CA ALA A 16 1.45 -4.68 10.11
C ALA A 16 2.56 -3.98 9.32
N ALA A 17 2.22 -3.09 8.38
CA ALA A 17 3.19 -2.31 7.62
C ALA A 17 4.09 -1.44 8.50
N VAL A 18 3.57 -0.89 9.60
CA VAL A 18 4.33 -0.08 10.56
C VAL A 18 5.18 -0.95 11.50
N GLU A 19 4.78 -2.19 11.75
CA GLU A 19 5.47 -3.09 12.68
C GLU A 19 6.72 -3.77 12.08
N PHE A 20 6.85 -3.78 10.75
CA PHE A 20 8.01 -4.41 10.10
C PHE A 20 9.29 -3.61 10.30
N LYS A 21 10.25 -4.20 11.03
CA LYS A 21 11.61 -3.66 11.21
C LYS A 21 12.41 -3.46 9.91
N LYS A 22 12.11 -4.23 8.85
CA LYS A 22 12.78 -4.13 7.56
C LYS A 22 11.99 -3.20 6.65
N LEU A 23 12.58 -2.05 6.28
CA LEU A 23 11.98 -1.08 5.35
C LEU A 23 11.40 -1.69 4.06
N PRO A 24 12.06 -2.62 3.35
CA PRO A 24 11.47 -3.17 2.12
C PRO A 24 10.23 -4.04 2.38
N HIS A 25 10.16 -4.71 3.54
CA HIS A 25 8.96 -5.47 3.93
C HIS A 25 7.81 -4.53 4.32
N ALA A 26 8.12 -3.41 4.97
CA ALA A 26 7.15 -2.36 5.27
C ALA A 26 6.55 -1.76 3.98
N ILE A 27 7.38 -1.48 2.97
CA ILE A 27 6.92 -0.95 1.67
C ILE A 27 6.04 -1.96 0.93
N LEU A 28 6.40 -3.25 0.97
CA LEU A 28 5.57 -4.30 0.38
C LEU A 28 4.21 -4.43 1.10
N ALA A 29 4.20 -4.40 2.43
CA ALA A 29 2.97 -4.41 3.22
C ALA A 29 2.08 -3.18 2.92
N PHE A 30 2.69 -2.01 2.74
CA PHE A 30 2.00 -0.80 2.29
C PHE A 30 1.35 -0.98 0.90
N ALA A 31 2.07 -1.57 -0.05
CA ALA A 31 1.52 -1.85 -1.38
C ALA A 31 0.31 -2.81 -1.30
N VAL A 32 0.39 -3.87 -0.50
CA VAL A 32 -0.72 -4.81 -0.26
C VAL A 32 -1.92 -4.11 0.37
N MET A 33 -1.70 -3.26 1.37
CA MET A 33 -2.76 -2.44 1.97
C MET A 33 -3.45 -1.58 0.92
N SER A 34 -2.67 -0.95 0.03
CA SER A 34 -3.23 -0.10 -1.01
C SER A 34 -4.06 -0.87 -2.05
N ILE A 35 -3.68 -2.11 -2.37
CA ILE A 35 -4.48 -3.02 -3.21
C ILE A 35 -5.82 -3.36 -2.53
N LEU A 36 -5.81 -3.63 -1.22
CA LEU A 36 -7.04 -3.88 -0.46
C LEU A 36 -7.97 -2.66 -0.45
N VAL A 37 -7.41 -1.46 -0.32
CA VAL A 37 -8.18 -0.20 -0.42
C VAL A 37 -8.73 0.01 -1.83
N ALA A 38 -7.97 -0.31 -2.88
CA ALA A 38 -8.46 -0.27 -4.26
C ALA A 38 -9.64 -1.25 -4.46
N ALA A 39 -9.56 -2.45 -3.90
CA ALA A 39 -10.65 -3.43 -3.92
C ALA A 39 -11.89 -2.90 -3.17
N ALA A 40 -11.73 -2.23 -2.02
CA ALA A 40 -12.84 -1.56 -1.33
C ALA A 40 -13.50 -0.49 -2.21
N PHE A 41 -12.72 0.37 -2.88
CA PHE A 41 -13.29 1.37 -3.79
C PHE A 41 -14.03 0.76 -4.98
N TYR A 42 -13.56 -0.40 -5.47
CA TYR A 42 -14.22 -1.11 -6.56
C TYR A 42 -15.59 -1.65 -6.12
N VAL A 43 -15.67 -2.25 -4.93
CA VAL A 43 -16.93 -2.77 -4.35
C VAL A 43 -17.90 -1.64 -4.00
N ALA A 44 -17.39 -0.49 -3.55
CA ALA A 44 -18.18 0.70 -3.25
C ALA A 44 -18.75 1.41 -4.50
N GLY A 45 -18.53 0.89 -5.72
CA GLY A 45 -18.99 1.48 -6.97
C GLY A 45 -18.13 2.63 -7.49
N ALA A 46 -17.07 3.03 -6.76
CA ALA A 46 -16.14 4.08 -7.13
C ALA A 46 -15.00 3.54 -8.02
N ARG A 47 -15.37 3.04 -9.20
CA ARG A 47 -14.45 2.33 -10.10
C ARG A 47 -13.24 3.16 -10.54
N LEU A 48 -13.45 4.47 -10.77
CA LEU A 48 -12.37 5.38 -11.14
C LEU A 48 -11.35 5.54 -9.99
N LEU A 49 -11.84 5.70 -8.76
CA LEU A 49 -10.97 5.81 -7.57
C LEU A 49 -10.17 4.53 -7.34
N ALA A 50 -10.77 3.36 -7.58
CA ALA A 50 -10.07 2.07 -7.46
C ALA A 50 -8.86 1.99 -8.41
N VAL A 51 -9.02 2.42 -9.67
CA VAL A 51 -7.93 2.42 -10.66
C VAL A 51 -6.82 3.38 -10.25
N PHE A 52 -7.16 4.59 -9.77
CA PHE A 52 -6.16 5.54 -9.29
C PHE A 52 -5.43 5.05 -8.04
N GLN A 53 -6.16 4.45 -7.09
CA GLN A 53 -5.57 3.87 -5.88
C GLN A 53 -4.56 2.78 -6.24
N LEU A 54 -4.90 1.91 -7.19
CA LEU A 54 -4.01 0.84 -7.63
C LEU A 54 -2.80 1.40 -8.41
N ALA A 55 -3.03 2.25 -9.42
CA ALA A 55 -1.97 2.73 -10.30
C ALA A 55 -0.99 3.66 -9.57
N ILE A 56 -1.51 4.60 -8.78
CA ILE A 56 -0.71 5.62 -8.10
C ILE A 56 -0.15 5.07 -6.80
N TYR A 57 -1.01 4.64 -5.87
CA TYR A 57 -0.53 4.28 -4.54
C TYR A 57 0.10 2.88 -4.49
N ALA A 58 -0.54 1.86 -5.08
CA ALA A 58 0.04 0.52 -5.08
C ALA A 58 1.20 0.38 -6.08
N GLY A 59 1.19 1.13 -7.19
CA GLY A 59 2.23 1.12 -8.22
C GLY A 59 3.29 2.21 -8.04
N ALA A 60 2.98 3.43 -8.45
CA ALA A 60 3.97 4.50 -8.57
C ALA A 60 4.65 4.86 -7.23
N VAL A 61 3.86 5.06 -6.16
CA VAL A 61 4.36 5.46 -4.85
C VAL A 61 5.20 4.35 -4.19
N SER A 62 4.77 3.09 -4.29
CA SER A 62 5.51 1.97 -3.70
C SER A 62 6.85 1.76 -4.38
N ILE A 63 6.91 1.84 -5.72
CA ILE A 63 8.16 1.77 -6.48
C ILE A 63 9.06 2.96 -6.15
N LEU A 64 8.51 4.16 -6.02
CA LEU A 64 9.29 5.33 -5.64
C LEU A 64 9.89 5.16 -4.23
N MET A 65 9.15 4.61 -3.28
CA MET A 65 9.69 4.29 -1.95
C MET A 65 10.82 3.25 -2.02
N LEU A 66 10.66 2.21 -2.84
CA LEU A 66 11.73 1.21 -3.05
C LEU A 66 12.97 1.82 -3.71
N ALA A 67 12.79 2.67 -4.73
CA ALA A 67 13.87 3.35 -5.40
C ALA A 67 14.61 4.32 -4.47
N ALA A 68 13.86 5.07 -3.65
CA ALA A 68 14.43 5.97 -2.66
C ALA A 68 15.19 5.22 -1.56
N LEU A 69 14.67 4.07 -1.11
CA LEU A 69 15.35 3.19 -0.18
C LEU A 69 16.70 2.72 -0.75
N HIS A 70 16.68 2.22 -1.99
CA HIS A 70 17.89 1.73 -2.66
C HIS A 70 18.93 2.84 -2.85
N ALA A 71 18.52 4.01 -3.34
CA ALA A 71 19.39 5.18 -3.49
C ALA A 71 19.88 5.75 -2.15
N GLY A 72 19.12 5.55 -1.07
CA GLY A 72 19.50 5.93 0.29
C GLY A 72 20.52 4.97 0.91
N GLU A 73 20.40 3.66 0.67
CA GLU A 73 21.41 2.66 1.04
C GLU A 73 22.76 2.94 0.37
N GLU A 74 22.77 3.36 -0.90
CA GLU A 74 24.00 3.71 -1.63
C GLU A 74 24.77 4.93 -1.07
N ARG A 75 24.13 5.78 -0.26
CA ARG A 75 24.77 6.96 0.39
C ARG A 75 25.17 6.71 1.84
N GLY A 76 24.92 5.51 2.36
CA GLY A 76 25.10 5.14 3.75
C GLY A 76 26.39 4.41 4.11
N GLU A 77 27.36 4.32 3.19
CA GLU A 77 28.75 3.87 3.48
C GLU A 77 29.77 5.00 3.27
#